data_AF-A0A970EP00-F1
#
_entry.id   AF-A0A970EP00-F1
#
_cell.length_a   1.000
_cell.length_b   1.000
_cell.length_c   1.000
_cell.angle_alpha   90.00
_cell.angle_beta   90.00
_cell.angle_gamma   90.00
#
_symmetry.space_group_name_H-M   'P 1'
#
loop_
_entity.id
_entity.type
_entity.pdbx_description
1 polymer ?
#
loop_
_entity_poly.entity_id
_entity_poly.type
_entity_poly.pdbx_seq_one_letter_code
_entity_poly.pdbx_strand_id
1 'polypeptide(L)'
;AGLSDSYVESARIDGAGEFTIFLRIILPLCKPVLATIALFIAVDNWNAWFDTFLYNSANLQLSTLQYELMKVLQTANTMSNSLLQALSRAAAGTTNTVTPRAIRATMTIIVSVPIVVVYPFLQRYFVHGLTLGGIKE
;
A
#
# COMPACT_ATOMS: atom_id res chain seq x y z
N ALA A 1 9.63 17.51 -18.21
CA ALA A 1 9.52 16.93 -19.57
C ALA A 1 8.11 16.38 -19.75
N GLY A 2 7.12 17.28 -19.86
CA GLY A 2 5.74 16.91 -20.13
C GLY A 2 5.53 16.74 -21.63
N LEU A 3 4.47 16.02 -22.03
CA LEU A 3 4.02 15.81 -23.41
C LEU A 3 4.44 16.93 -24.39
N SER A 4 4.96 16.58 -25.57
CA SER A 4 5.18 17.60 -26.60
C SER A 4 3.83 18.11 -27.10
N ASP A 5 3.67 19.43 -27.15
CA ASP A 5 2.45 20.11 -27.63
C ASP A 5 2.07 19.68 -29.06
N SER A 6 3.03 19.15 -29.82
CA SER A 6 2.83 18.57 -31.15
C SER A 6 1.75 17.49 -31.20
N TYR A 7 1.56 16.69 -30.14
CA TYR A 7 0.49 15.67 -30.10
C TYR A 7 -0.92 16.30 -30.04
N VAL A 8 -1.05 17.41 -29.33
CA VAL A 8 -2.32 18.14 -29.18
C VAL A 8 -2.59 18.95 -30.44
N GLU A 9 -1.57 19.62 -30.98
CA GLU A 9 -1.69 20.44 -32.19
C GLU A 9 -2.01 19.60 -33.42
N SER A 10 -1.40 18.41 -33.56
CA SER A 10 -1.75 17.47 -34.64
C SER A 10 -3.19 16.98 -34.52
N ALA A 11 -3.64 16.61 -33.31
CA ALA A 11 -5.01 16.14 -33.11
C ALA A 11 -6.07 17.24 -33.34
N ARG A 12 -5.71 18.50 -33.06
CA ARG A 12 -6.56 19.66 -33.34
C ARG A 12 -6.64 19.96 -34.85
N ILE A 13 -5.54 19.78 -35.58
CA ILE A 13 -5.52 19.84 -37.06
C ILE A 13 -6.44 18.76 -37.66
N ASP A 14 -6.48 17.56 -37.06
CA ASP A 14 -7.38 16.46 -37.44
C ASP A 14 -8.85 16.67 -36.99
N GLY A 15 -9.18 17.82 -36.39
CA GLY A 15 -10.54 18.18 -35.99
C GLY A 15 -11.04 17.51 -34.70
N ALA A 16 -10.16 16.92 -33.89
CA ALA A 16 -10.56 16.34 -32.60
C ALA A 16 -10.91 17.44 -31.58
N GLY A 17 -12.06 17.29 -30.91
CA GLY A 17 -12.43 18.16 -29.79
C GLY A 17 -11.58 17.92 -28.54
N GLU A 18 -11.44 18.94 -27.69
CA GLU A 18 -10.58 18.90 -26.48
C GLU A 18 -10.82 17.70 -25.57
N PHE A 19 -12.07 17.32 -25.34
CA PHE A 19 -12.41 16.17 -24.51
C PHE A 19 -11.95 14.83 -25.13
N THR A 20 -11.99 14.74 -26.47
CA THR A 20 -11.49 13.58 -27.22
C THR A 20 -9.97 13.51 -27.15
N ILE A 21 -9.28 14.64 -27.31
CA ILE A 21 -7.82 14.73 -27.18
C ILE A 21 -7.39 14.28 -25.77
N PHE A 22 -8.07 14.77 -24.73
CA PHE A 22 -7.79 14.39 -23.36
C PHE A 22 -7.94 12.88 -23.13
N LEU A 23 -9.10 12.29 -23.45
CA LEU A 23 -9.37 10.88 -23.14
C LEU A 23 -8.62 9.90 -24.04
N ARG A 24 -8.41 10.21 -25.32
CA ARG A 24 -7.82 9.26 -26.28
C ARG A 24 -6.31 9.43 -26.47
N ILE A 25 -5.75 10.60 -26.20
CA ILE A 25 -4.34 10.89 -26.45
C ILE A 25 -3.60 11.11 -25.13
N ILE A 26 -4.05 12.07 -24.33
CA ILE A 26 -3.34 12.46 -23.10
C ILE A 26 -3.46 11.37 -22.02
N LEU A 27 -4.67 10.90 -21.74
CA LEU A 27 -4.92 9.93 -20.66
C LEU A 27 -4.14 8.60 -20.85
N PRO A 28 -4.05 8.00 -22.05
CA PRO A 28 -3.22 6.82 -22.27
C PRO A 28 -1.72 7.06 -22.07
N LEU A 29 -1.21 8.23 -22.45
CA LEU A 29 0.18 8.61 -22.26
C LEU A 29 0.53 8.80 -20.77
N CYS A 30 -0.44 9.26 -19.97
CA CYS A 30 -0.30 9.40 -18.52
C CYS A 30 -0.48 8.08 -17.73
N LYS A 31 -0.82 6.96 -18.38
CA LYS A 31 -1.01 5.66 -17.70
C LYS A 31 0.14 5.26 -16.75
N PRO A 32 1.43 5.41 -17.11
CA PRO A 32 2.52 5.07 -16.21
C PRO A 32 2.51 5.95 -14.95
N VAL A 33 2.26 7.25 -15.08
CA VAL A 33 2.19 8.20 -13.96
C VAL A 33 0.97 7.94 -13.08
N LEU A 34 -0.19 7.66 -13.67
CA LEU A 34 -1.38 7.28 -12.91
C LEU A 34 -1.15 5.98 -12.13
N ALA A 35 -0.43 5.02 -12.70
CA ALA A 35 -0.08 3.78 -12.01
C ALA A 35 0.84 4.03 -10.80
N THR A 36 1.80 4.97 -10.89
CA THR A 36 2.66 5.30 -9.75
C THR A 36 1.89 5.98 -8.62
N ILE A 37 1.02 6.94 -8.95
CA ILE A 37 0.16 7.62 -7.97
C ILE A 37 -0.78 6.62 -7.30
N ALA A 38 -1.45 5.79 -8.08
CA ALA A 38 -2.35 4.77 -7.57
C ALA A 38 -1.63 3.77 -6.64
N LEU A 39 -0.40 3.37 -6.98
CA LEU A 39 0.43 2.54 -6.11
C LEU A 39 0.67 3.20 -4.76
N PHE A 40 1.15 4.45 -4.75
CA PHE A 40 1.46 5.14 -3.49
C PHE A 40 0.22 5.30 -2.61
N ILE A 41 -0.92 5.67 -3.20
CA ILE A 41 -2.20 5.77 -2.49
C ILE A 41 -2.62 4.39 -1.94
N ALA A 42 -2.51 3.33 -2.74
CA ALA A 42 -2.88 1.99 -2.32
C ALA A 42 -2.01 1.49 -1.17
N VAL A 43 -0.70 1.71 -1.22
CA VAL A 43 0.24 1.34 -0.15
C VAL A 43 -0.04 2.14 1.12
N ASP A 44 -0.32 3.44 1.00
CA ASP A 44 -0.65 4.30 2.12
C ASP A 44 -1.93 3.82 2.82
N ASN A 45 -3.02 3.63 2.07
CA ASN A 45 -4.29 3.14 2.59
C ASN A 45 -4.19 1.71 3.14
N TRP A 46 -3.37 0.85 2.54
CA TRP A 46 -3.14 -0.51 3.05
C TRP A 46 -2.48 -0.49 4.44
N ASN A 47 -1.61 0.49 4.70
CA ASN A 47 -0.91 0.65 5.97
C ASN A 47 -1.65 1.58 6.95
N ALA A 48 -2.78 2.18 6.54
CA ALA A 48 -3.56 3.08 7.37
C ALA A 48 -4.28 2.32 8.49
N TRP A 49 -3.98 2.68 9.72
CA TRP A 49 -4.63 2.16 10.92
C TRP A 49 -5.20 3.27 11.82
N PHE A 50 -4.59 4.46 11.78
CA PHE A 50 -4.93 5.56 12.68
C PHE A 50 -6.33 6.10 12.43
N ASP A 51 -6.74 6.22 11.16
CA ASP A 51 -8.09 6.68 10.80
C ASP A 51 -9.16 5.72 11.32
N THR A 52 -8.94 4.41 11.19
CA THR A 52 -9.83 3.38 11.74
C THR A 52 -9.87 3.43 13.27
N PHE A 53 -8.73 3.66 13.93
CA PHE A 53 -8.66 3.85 15.36
C PHE A 53 -9.47 5.08 15.82
N LEU A 54 -9.34 6.19 15.11
CA LEU A 54 -10.00 7.44 15.49
C LEU A 54 -11.52 7.40 15.26
N TYR A 55 -11.95 6.98 14.08
CA TYR A 55 -13.36 7.06 13.68
C TYR A 55 -14.17 5.81 13.99
N ASN A 56 -13.51 4.66 14.12
CA ASN A 56 -14.20 3.38 14.10
C ASN A 56 -13.72 2.39 15.19
N SER A 57 -13.06 2.88 16.24
CA SER A 57 -12.59 2.03 17.35
C SER A 57 -13.69 1.21 18.03
N ALA A 58 -14.95 1.69 18.04
CA ALA A 58 -16.07 1.04 18.72
C ALA A 58 -16.80 -0.03 17.87
N ASN A 59 -16.64 -0.03 16.53
CA ASN A 59 -17.38 -0.93 15.65
C ASN A 59 -16.46 -1.99 15.02
N LEU A 60 -16.57 -3.23 15.52
CA LEU A 60 -15.82 -4.39 15.02
C LEU A 60 -16.09 -4.72 13.55
N GLN A 61 -17.26 -4.41 13.00
CA GLN A 61 -17.62 -4.72 11.60
C GLN A 61 -16.92 -3.81 10.58
N LEU A 62 -16.40 -2.68 11.03
CA LEU A 62 -15.76 -1.66 10.19
C LEU A 62 -14.25 -1.59 10.48
N SER A 63 -13.70 -2.55 11.23
CA SER A 63 -12.28 -2.57 11.56
C SER A 63 -11.44 -3.05 10.37
N THR A 64 -10.27 -2.44 10.21
CA THR A 64 -9.31 -2.78 9.16
C THR A 64 -8.33 -3.82 9.69
N LEU A 65 -7.81 -4.66 8.79
CA LEU A 65 -6.79 -5.66 9.13
C LEU A 65 -5.58 -5.02 9.80
N GLN A 66 -5.11 -3.88 9.29
CA GLN A 66 -3.98 -3.16 9.85
C GLN A 66 -4.24 -2.70 11.31
N TYR A 67 -5.46 -2.24 11.60
CA TYR A 67 -5.83 -1.82 12.95
C TYR A 67 -5.86 -2.97 13.94
N GLU A 68 -6.45 -4.12 13.56
CA GLU A 68 -6.47 -5.31 14.43
C GLU A 68 -5.06 -5.84 14.70
N LEU A 69 -4.19 -5.83 13.69
CA LEU A 69 -2.79 -6.21 13.87
C LEU A 69 -2.05 -5.25 14.82
N MET A 70 -2.35 -3.95 14.78
CA MET A 70 -1.80 -2.98 15.73
C MET A 70 -2.29 -3.23 17.17
N LYS A 71 -3.55 -3.59 17.38
CA LYS A 71 -4.05 -3.98 18.71
C LYS A 71 -3.29 -5.20 19.24
N VAL A 72 -3.14 -6.25 18.42
CA VAL A 72 -2.43 -7.48 18.80
C VAL A 72 -0.97 -7.16 19.16
N LEU A 73 -0.31 -6.29 18.39
CA LEU A 73 1.06 -5.84 18.66
C LEU A 73 1.15 -5.07 19.99
N GLN A 74 0.19 -4.18 20.26
CA GLN A 74 0.14 -3.46 21.54
C GLN A 74 -0.04 -4.43 22.71
N THR A 75 -1.04 -5.32 22.65
CA THR A 75 -1.28 -6.34 23.68
C THR A 75 -0.07 -7.23 23.93
N ALA A 76 0.63 -7.64 22.87
CA ALA A 76 1.84 -8.45 22.98
C ALA A 76 2.98 -7.71 23.73
N ASN A 77 3.16 -6.42 23.48
CA ASN A 77 4.18 -5.63 24.19
C ASN A 77 3.80 -5.42 25.67
N THR A 78 2.53 -5.22 26.00
CA THR A 78 2.07 -5.05 27.39
C THR A 78 2.24 -6.34 28.21
N MET A 79 1.95 -7.50 27.63
CA MET A 79 2.12 -8.81 28.29
C MET A 79 3.59 -9.11 28.62
N SER A 80 4.52 -8.68 27.78
CA SER A 80 5.95 -8.91 28.03
C SER A 80 6.51 -8.13 29.23
N ASN A 81 5.85 -7.04 29.64
CA ASN A 81 6.40 -6.09 30.62
C ASN A 81 5.81 -6.25 32.04
N SER A 82 4.90 -7.20 32.26
CA SER A 82 4.27 -7.38 33.58
C SER A 82 5.00 -8.43 34.43
N LEU A 83 5.65 -7.99 35.51
CA LEU A 83 6.38 -8.84 36.47
C LEU A 83 5.52 -9.98 37.05
N LEU A 84 4.23 -9.71 37.31
CA LEU A 84 3.24 -10.70 37.76
C LEU A 84 3.00 -11.82 36.75
N GLN A 85 3.10 -11.53 35.45
CA GLN A 85 2.91 -12.53 34.40
C GLN A 85 4.18 -13.33 34.11
N ALA A 86 5.36 -12.72 34.26
CA ALA A 86 6.62 -13.45 34.22
C ALA A 86 6.68 -14.50 35.35
N LEU A 87 6.21 -14.13 36.54
CA LEU A 87 6.17 -15.02 37.72
C LEU A 87 5.16 -16.16 37.56
N SER A 88 3.96 -15.89 37.03
CA SER A 88 2.94 -16.92 36.80
C SER A 88 3.29 -17.88 35.65
N ARG A 89 4.05 -17.42 34.65
CA ARG A 89 4.57 -18.27 33.56
C ARG A 89 5.68 -19.20 34.00
N ALA A 90 6.56 -18.74 34.88
CA ALA A 90 7.59 -19.58 35.48
C ALA A 90 6.99 -20.70 36.35
N ALA A 91 5.87 -20.43 37.03
CA ALA A 91 5.16 -21.41 37.85
C ALA A 91 4.34 -22.44 37.04
N ALA A 92 3.89 -22.10 35.83
CA ALA A 92 2.97 -22.94 35.04
C ALA A 92 3.65 -23.92 34.07
N GLY A 93 4.97 -23.84 33.84
CA GLY A 93 5.68 -24.75 32.92
C GLY A 93 5.24 -24.68 31.44
N THR A 94 4.39 -23.71 31.08
CA THR A 94 3.79 -23.60 29.74
C THR A 94 4.80 -23.07 28.72
N THR A 95 5.27 -23.95 27.83
CA THR A 95 6.20 -23.65 26.72
C THR A 95 5.52 -23.09 25.46
N ASN A 96 4.19 -23.07 25.38
CA ASN A 96 3.43 -22.43 24.28
C ASN A 96 3.47 -20.91 24.38
N THR A 97 4.66 -20.33 24.27
CA THR A 97 4.90 -18.90 24.38
C THR A 97 4.95 -18.27 23.00
N VAL A 98 3.83 -17.69 22.58
CA VAL A 98 3.84 -16.75 21.46
C VAL A 98 4.60 -15.51 21.93
N THR A 99 5.88 -15.46 21.60
CA THR A 99 6.77 -14.35 21.99
C THR A 99 6.39 -13.10 21.19
N PRO A 100 6.42 -11.89 21.77
CA PRO A 100 6.11 -10.65 21.04
C PRO A 100 6.93 -10.46 19.76
N ARG A 101 8.14 -11.03 19.72
CA ARG A 101 9.01 -11.07 18.53
C ARG A 101 8.40 -11.91 17.39
N ALA A 102 7.82 -13.07 17.71
CA ALA A 102 7.17 -13.93 16.72
C ALA A 102 5.90 -13.26 16.18
N ILE A 103 5.10 -12.62 17.04
CA ILE A 103 3.90 -11.85 16.64
C ILE A 103 4.27 -10.74 15.66
N ARG A 104 5.31 -9.95 15.98
CA ARG A 104 5.81 -8.89 15.09
C ARG A 104 6.29 -9.45 13.75
N ALA A 105 7.08 -10.52 13.75
CA ALA A 105 7.58 -11.14 12.53
C ALA A 105 6.45 -11.65 11.63
N THR A 106 5.47 -12.36 12.20
CA THR A 106 4.29 -12.84 11.46
C THR A 106 3.46 -11.70 10.91
N MET A 107 3.23 -10.65 11.70
CA MET A 107 2.52 -9.44 11.24
C MET A 107 3.24 -8.78 10.06
N THR A 108 4.56 -8.60 10.11
CA THR A 108 5.34 -8.03 9.01
C THR A 108 5.18 -8.86 7.73
N ILE A 109 5.21 -10.19 7.83
CA ILE A 109 4.99 -11.06 6.68
C ILE A 109 3.58 -10.83 6.10
N ILE A 110 2.54 -10.89 6.92
CA ILE A 110 1.14 -10.68 6.48
C ILE A 110 0.95 -9.33 5.80
N VAL A 111 1.52 -8.25 6.35
CA VAL A 111 1.41 -6.90 5.79
C VAL A 111 2.14 -6.77 4.46
N SER A 112 3.31 -7.41 4.32
CA SER A 112 4.15 -7.32 3.13
C SER A 112 3.66 -8.15 1.93
N VAL A 113 2.98 -9.27 2.18
CA VAL A 113 2.56 -10.21 1.12
C VAL A 113 1.73 -9.53 0.02
N PRO A 114 0.68 -8.75 0.31
CA PRO A 114 -0.15 -8.14 -0.72
C PRO A 114 0.61 -7.10 -1.55
N ILE A 115 1.53 -6.37 -0.94
CA ILE A 115 2.39 -5.40 -1.64
C ILE A 115 3.29 -6.13 -2.65
N VAL A 116 3.88 -7.26 -2.24
CA VAL A 116 4.70 -8.11 -3.11
C VAL A 116 3.88 -8.70 -4.27
N VAL A 117 2.64 -9.10 -4.02
CA VAL A 117 1.73 -9.63 -5.07
C VAL A 117 1.36 -8.55 -6.09
N VAL A 118 1.20 -7.30 -5.67
CA VAL A 118 0.87 -6.17 -6.56
C VAL A 118 2.09 -5.71 -7.38
N TYR A 119 3.30 -5.89 -6.86
CA TYR A 119 4.55 -5.50 -7.51
C TYR A 119 4.70 -5.97 -8.99
N PRO A 120 4.51 -7.25 -9.37
CA PRO A 120 4.64 -7.69 -10.76
C PRO A 120 3.63 -7.01 -11.71
N PHE A 121 2.43 -6.66 -11.23
CA PHE A 121 1.45 -5.93 -12.03
C PHE A 121 1.85 -4.49 -12.31
N LEU A 122 2.63 -3.88 -11.40
CA LEU A 122 3.12 -2.52 -11.54
C LEU A 122 4.45 -2.46 -12.28
N GLN A 123 5.29 -3.50 -12.13
CA GLN A 123 6.58 -3.62 -12.80
C GLN A 123 6.44 -3.40 -14.31
N ARG A 124 5.43 -3.98 -14.97
CA ARG A 124 5.21 -3.76 -16.41
C ARG A 124 5.04 -2.27 -16.77
N TYR A 125 4.35 -1.48 -15.95
CA TYR A 125 4.11 -0.06 -16.24
C TYR A 125 5.36 0.79 -15.99
N PHE A 126 6.14 0.45 -14.97
CA PHE A 126 7.44 1.10 -14.72
C PHE A 126 8.45 0.80 -15.83
N VAL A 127 8.54 -0.45 -16.30
CA VAL A 127 9.47 -0.83 -17.36
C VAL A 127 9.11 -0.14 -18.68
N HIS A 128 7.82 -0.08 -19.04
CA HIS A 128 7.38 0.65 -20.24
C HIS A 128 7.63 2.16 -20.14
N GLY A 129 7.42 2.76 -18.95
CA GLY A 129 7.69 4.17 -18.71
C GLY A 129 9.18 4.54 -18.81
N LEU A 130 10.05 3.68 -18.28
CA LEU A 130 11.51 3.84 -18.37
C LEU A 130 12.00 3.68 -19.81
N THR A 131 11.49 2.70 -20.56
CA THR A 131 11.87 2.51 -21.96
C THR A 131 11.45 3.68 -22.83
N LEU A 132 10.25 4.26 -22.62
CA LEU A 132 9.78 5.45 -23.33
C LEU A 132 10.60 6.72 -23.00
N GLY A 133 11.14 6.82 -21.79
CA GLY A 133 12.04 7.92 -21.40
C GLY A 133 13.47 7.78 -21.97
N GLY A 134 13.89 6.55 -22.31
CA GLY A 134 15.22 6.24 -22.84
C GLY A 134 15.38 6.37 -24.37
N ILE A 135 14.28 6.35 -25.13
CA ILE A 135 14.28 6.56 -26.60
C ILE A 135 14.17 8.04 -26.99
N LYS A 136 14.70 8.96 -26.15
CA LYS A 136 15.00 10.32 -26.58
C LYS A 136 16.46 10.40 -27.04
N GLU A 137 16.73 9.67 -28.10
CA GLU A 137 17.48 10.13 -29.28
C GLU A 137 16.64 9.81 -30.51
#